data_AF-A0AAN8JHB1-F1
#
_entry.id   AF-A0AAN8JHB1-F1
#
_cell.length_a   1.000
_cell.length_b   1.000
_cell.length_c   1.000
_cell.angle_alpha   90.00
_cell.angle_beta   90.00
_cell.angle_gamma   90.00
#
_symmetry.space_group_name_H-M   'P 1'
#
loop_
_entity.id
_entity.type
_entity.pdbx_description
1 polymer ?
#
loop_
_entity_poly.entity_id
_entity_poly.type
_entity_poly.pdbx_seq_one_letter_code
_entity_poly.pdbx_strand_id
1 'polypeptide(L)'
;MSPSFPHPSDENLNVYILLDICHMLKLIRNSFASGGLLKNGNGEIIKWKYLVDLNNLQNSEGLRLANKLRSSHINWDKQKMKVNLAAQVLSNSVADALEFCCDVLKLPDFPGCKATVEFIRLFNNLFDIFNSKNSFQKGFKSPLREVNYNYWHPYLETCYTYISQLTDTSGLLMTSTRRKTGFIGFLVAIRTFQGLYNDLILTKTLNYILTYKFNQDHIELFFGAVRACGRFNNNPTAQQFVAAYKRLLLRSAVGGKGNCQRQDDTDILFLGDSISVNNVECSASDISVRRKYGLDQSPTCLDDHNYIKDNIPNLWTSSFELSEYKEVVVGYIAGYVVNMVKRHIKCVECQDVLTLNDTNYINKLVMFKDKGGLCKPSKDVVNICRLTEKCINHILLVTHGKLPHGQDIMLGVTTTVVKMVGFSRIFQQLNTHIINSSLDDNHVHRLVKVIAKSYASIKLYHLGKQQNELDSHSKIRKQVSKLVLFKHQ
;
A
#
# COMPACT_ATOMS: atom_id res chain seq x y z
N MET A 1 -9.70 33.71 -2.78
CA MET A 1 -10.39 33.66 -1.47
C MET A 1 -9.31 33.50 -0.41
N SER A 2 -9.22 34.39 0.57
CA SER A 2 -8.29 34.23 1.70
C SER A 2 -9.01 33.47 2.82
N PRO A 3 -8.61 32.23 3.16
CA PRO A 3 -9.26 31.43 4.19
C PRO A 3 -8.75 31.78 5.59
N SER A 4 -8.86 33.05 5.98
CA SER A 4 -8.41 33.54 7.27
C SER A 4 -9.31 34.67 7.79
N PHE A 5 -9.26 34.91 9.10
CA PHE A 5 -9.91 36.03 9.77
C PHE A 5 -9.02 36.53 10.92
N PRO A 6 -9.12 37.80 11.35
CA PRO A 6 -8.31 38.32 12.44
C PRO A 6 -8.68 37.67 13.78
N HIS A 7 -7.70 37.48 14.66
CA HIS A 7 -7.92 36.93 15.98
C HIS A 7 -8.78 37.89 16.83
N PRO A 8 -9.81 37.41 17.55
CA PRO A 8 -10.78 38.27 18.23
C PRO A 8 -10.19 39.10 19.38
N SER A 9 -8.97 38.80 19.83
CA SER A 9 -8.27 39.54 20.89
C SER A 9 -7.02 40.28 20.40
N ASP A 10 -6.56 40.04 19.17
CA ASP A 10 -5.39 40.70 18.58
C ASP A 10 -5.52 40.76 17.07
N GLU A 11 -5.82 41.94 16.53
CA GLU A 11 -6.04 42.14 15.11
C GLU A 11 -4.79 41.88 14.25
N ASN A 12 -3.60 41.84 14.86
CA ASN A 12 -2.35 41.55 14.15
C ASN A 12 -2.12 40.05 13.92
N LEU A 13 -2.89 39.18 14.59
CA LEU A 13 -2.79 37.74 14.43
C LEU A 13 -3.89 37.22 13.51
N ASN A 14 -3.52 36.38 12.55
CA ASN A 14 -4.47 35.72 11.65
C ASN A 14 -4.82 34.32 12.14
N VAL A 15 -6.12 34.02 12.17
CA VAL A 15 -6.65 32.67 12.37
C VAL A 15 -6.97 32.06 11.02
N TYR A 16 -6.23 31.02 10.65
CA TYR A 16 -6.42 30.31 9.39
C TYR A 16 -7.47 29.21 9.50
N ILE A 17 -8.29 29.08 8.46
CA ILE A 17 -9.36 28.08 8.37
C ILE A 17 -8.83 26.86 7.60
N LEU A 18 -8.96 25.67 8.18
CA LEU A 18 -8.62 24.41 7.51
C LEU A 18 -9.76 23.41 7.62
N LEU A 19 -10.05 22.71 6.52
CA LEU A 19 -10.94 21.55 6.52
C LEU A 19 -10.12 20.27 6.64
N ASP A 20 -10.66 19.25 7.32
CA ASP A 20 -9.94 17.98 7.48
C ASP A 20 -9.62 17.33 6.12
N ILE A 21 -8.32 17.25 5.82
CA ILE A 21 -7.79 16.78 4.55
C ILE A 21 -8.13 15.31 4.31
N CYS A 22 -8.12 14.48 5.35
CA CYS A 22 -8.53 13.08 5.31
C CYS A 22 -9.98 12.95 4.82
N HIS A 23 -10.87 13.79 5.35
CA HIS A 23 -12.25 13.87 4.91
C HIS A 23 -12.41 14.47 3.51
N MET A 24 -11.62 15.49 3.15
CA MET A 24 -11.67 16.07 1.80
C MET A 24 -11.28 15.04 0.73
N LEU A 25 -10.21 14.27 0.95
CA LEU A 25 -9.81 13.19 0.03
C LEU A 25 -10.90 12.12 -0.14
N LYS A 26 -11.59 11.77 0.95
CA LYS A 26 -12.74 10.87 0.93
C LYS A 26 -13.87 11.43 0.07
N LEU A 27 -14.17 12.73 0.15
CA LEU A 27 -15.17 13.39 -0.67
C LEU A 27 -14.78 13.46 -2.15
N ILE A 28 -13.51 13.71 -2.46
CA ILE A 28 -12.98 13.66 -3.84
C ILE A 28 -13.20 12.27 -4.43
N ARG A 29 -12.81 11.20 -3.72
CA ARG A 29 -13.05 9.82 -4.17
C ARG A 29 -14.53 9.56 -4.41
N ASN A 30 -15.40 9.94 -3.47
CA ASN A 30 -16.84 9.72 -3.60
C ASN A 30 -17.43 10.50 -4.80
N SER A 31 -16.97 11.75 -5.02
CA SER A 31 -17.39 12.55 -6.16
C SER A 31 -16.94 11.93 -7.48
N PHE A 32 -15.70 11.48 -7.56
CA PHE A 32 -15.15 10.86 -8.76
C PHE A 32 -15.87 9.53 -9.08
N ALA A 33 -16.07 8.68 -8.06
CA ALA A 33 -16.72 7.40 -8.24
C ALA A 33 -18.22 7.50 -8.56
N SER A 34 -18.93 8.48 -7.99
CA SER A 34 -20.35 8.73 -8.30
C SER A 34 -20.56 9.42 -9.64
N GLY A 35 -19.65 10.32 -10.03
CA GLY A 35 -19.74 11.05 -11.30
C GLY A 35 -19.32 10.23 -12.49
N GLY A 36 -18.39 9.29 -12.30
CA GLY A 36 -17.84 8.44 -13.35
C GLY A 36 -16.90 9.16 -14.32
N LEU A 37 -17.18 10.44 -14.61
CA LEU A 37 -16.49 11.28 -15.59
C LEU A 37 -16.26 12.69 -15.03
N LEU A 38 -15.07 13.23 -15.27
CA LEU A 38 -14.70 14.64 -15.04
C LEU A 38 -13.92 15.13 -16.26
N LYS A 39 -13.77 16.45 -16.42
CA LYS A 39 -12.92 17.06 -17.45
C LYS A 39 -11.91 17.99 -16.80
N ASN A 40 -10.66 17.95 -17.27
CA ASN A 40 -9.63 18.91 -16.87
C ASN A 40 -9.76 20.23 -17.67
N GLY A 41 -8.90 21.22 -17.35
CA GLY A 41 -8.89 22.52 -18.05
C GLY A 41 -8.58 22.43 -19.55
N ASN A 42 -7.94 21.34 -19.99
CA ASN A 42 -7.64 21.07 -21.40
C ASN A 42 -8.80 20.36 -22.13
N GLY A 43 -9.90 20.06 -21.44
CA GLY A 43 -11.03 19.31 -21.98
C GLY A 43 -10.84 17.79 -22.04
N GLU A 44 -9.73 17.28 -21.52
CA GLU A 44 -9.45 15.84 -21.47
C GLU A 44 -10.32 15.15 -20.42
N ILE A 45 -10.79 13.94 -20.75
CA ILE A 45 -11.77 13.22 -19.93
C ILE A 45 -11.06 12.32 -18.91
N ILE A 46 -11.37 12.54 -17.63
CA ILE A 46 -10.95 11.72 -16.50
C ILE A 46 -12.05 10.69 -16.22
N LYS A 47 -11.72 9.39 -16.24
CA LYS A 47 -12.73 8.30 -16.19
C LYS A 47 -12.48 7.37 -15.01
N TRP A 48 -13.50 7.18 -14.17
CA TRP A 48 -13.50 6.17 -13.12
C TRP A 48 -13.40 4.75 -13.69
N LYS A 49 -13.89 4.56 -14.93
CA LYS A 49 -13.86 3.28 -15.65
C LYS A 49 -12.46 2.64 -15.67
N TYR A 50 -11.39 3.42 -15.86
CA TYR A 50 -10.02 2.86 -15.86
C TYR A 50 -9.64 2.17 -14.54
N LEU A 51 -10.17 2.60 -13.39
CA LEU A 51 -9.96 1.94 -12.10
C LEU A 51 -10.72 0.60 -12.02
N VAL A 52 -11.92 0.55 -12.62
CA VAL A 52 -12.72 -0.68 -12.73
C VAL A 52 -11.99 -1.68 -13.63
N ASP A 53 -11.55 -1.23 -14.80
CA ASP A 53 -10.85 -2.07 -15.79
C ASP A 53 -9.52 -2.59 -15.21
N LEU A 54 -8.76 -1.74 -14.50
CA LEU A 54 -7.55 -2.18 -13.78
C LEU A 54 -7.87 -3.24 -12.73
N ASN A 55 -8.94 -3.09 -11.96
CA ASN A 55 -9.33 -4.09 -10.97
C ASN A 55 -9.75 -5.41 -11.64
N ASN A 56 -10.46 -5.34 -12.76
CA ASN A 56 -10.89 -6.52 -13.52
C ASN A 56 -9.69 -7.27 -14.10
N LEU A 57 -8.76 -6.55 -14.74
CA LEU A 57 -7.50 -7.11 -15.26
C LEU A 57 -6.69 -7.82 -14.16
N GLN A 58 -6.53 -7.19 -13.00
CA GLN A 58 -5.80 -7.79 -11.89
C GLN A 58 -6.48 -9.05 -11.34
N ASN A 59 -7.82 -9.11 -11.40
CA ASN A 59 -8.57 -10.27 -10.95
C ASN A 59 -8.51 -11.41 -11.99
N SER A 60 -8.63 -11.10 -13.29
CA SER A 60 -8.51 -12.11 -14.35
C SER A 60 -7.11 -12.71 -14.43
N GLU A 61 -6.08 -11.89 -14.22
CA GLU A 61 -4.68 -12.34 -14.18
C GLU A 61 -4.29 -12.99 -12.85
N GLY A 62 -5.08 -12.82 -11.78
CA GLY A 62 -4.79 -13.42 -10.46
C GLY A 62 -3.52 -12.89 -9.78
N LEU A 63 -2.96 -11.78 -10.27
CA LEU A 63 -1.79 -11.07 -9.73
C LEU A 63 -2.00 -9.55 -9.86
N ARG A 64 -1.43 -8.76 -8.94
CA ARG A 64 -1.58 -7.30 -8.91
C ARG A 64 -0.30 -6.58 -9.37
N LEU A 65 -0.45 -5.45 -10.08
CA LEU A 65 0.64 -4.54 -10.48
C LEU A 65 1.13 -3.68 -9.31
N ALA A 66 1.63 -4.33 -8.25
CA ALA A 66 2.27 -3.68 -7.10
C ALA A 66 1.45 -2.54 -6.44
N ASN A 67 0.12 -2.64 -6.47
CA ASN A 67 -0.79 -1.69 -5.84
C ASN A 67 -1.77 -2.41 -4.90
N LYS A 68 -2.54 -1.62 -4.14
CA LYS A 68 -3.50 -2.11 -3.14
C LYS A 68 -4.95 -2.13 -3.62
N LEU A 69 -5.21 -1.80 -4.89
CA LEU A 69 -6.56 -1.76 -5.44
C LEU A 69 -7.20 -3.15 -5.40
N ARG A 70 -8.49 -3.19 -5.05
CA ARG A 70 -9.31 -4.39 -4.88
C ARG A 70 -10.76 -4.07 -5.18
N SER A 71 -11.58 -5.11 -5.35
CA SER A 71 -13.03 -4.96 -5.52
C SER A 71 -13.71 -4.18 -4.39
N SER A 72 -13.18 -4.18 -3.15
CA SER A 72 -13.70 -3.33 -2.06
C SER A 72 -13.51 -1.83 -2.27
N HIS A 73 -12.56 -1.43 -3.11
CA HIS A 73 -12.32 -0.04 -3.49
C HIS A 73 -13.28 0.41 -4.60
N ILE A 74 -13.58 -0.50 -5.54
CA ILE A 74 -14.52 -0.28 -6.63
C ILE A 74 -15.96 -0.30 -6.12
N ASN A 75 -16.30 -1.24 -5.23
CA ASN A 75 -17.58 -1.32 -4.53
C ASN A 75 -17.62 -0.31 -3.36
N TRP A 76 -17.43 0.96 -3.70
CA TRP A 76 -17.14 2.05 -2.77
C TRP A 76 -18.33 2.43 -1.89
N ASP A 77 -19.58 2.23 -2.35
CA ASP A 77 -20.79 2.68 -1.67
C ASP A 77 -20.89 2.16 -0.25
N LYS A 78 -20.64 0.85 -0.07
CA LYS A 78 -20.65 0.18 1.24
C LYS A 78 -19.45 0.58 2.12
N GLN A 79 -18.49 1.32 1.59
CA GLN A 79 -17.25 1.75 2.26
C GLN A 79 -16.99 3.26 2.10
N LYS A 80 -18.06 4.06 1.94
CA LYS A 80 -17.99 5.52 1.71
C LYS A 80 -17.18 6.26 2.77
N MET A 81 -17.24 5.79 4.02
CA MET A 81 -16.57 6.42 5.17
C MET A 81 -15.10 6.05 5.36
N LYS A 82 -14.53 5.13 4.57
CA LYS A 82 -13.16 4.65 4.78
C LYS A 82 -12.13 5.51 4.05
N VAL A 83 -11.48 6.42 4.78
CA VAL A 83 -10.40 7.28 4.28
C VAL A 83 -9.24 6.45 3.72
N ASN A 84 -8.87 5.35 4.39
CA ASN A 84 -7.76 4.51 3.92
C ASN A 84 -8.00 3.89 2.53
N LEU A 85 -9.25 3.59 2.16
CA LEU A 85 -9.59 3.11 0.81
C LEU A 85 -9.53 4.27 -0.20
N ALA A 86 -9.98 5.46 0.18
CA ALA A 86 -9.87 6.64 -0.68
C ALA A 86 -8.41 6.98 -1.00
N ALA A 87 -7.54 6.97 0.01
CA ALA A 87 -6.10 7.16 -0.17
C ALA A 87 -5.44 6.06 -1.01
N GLN A 88 -5.91 4.81 -0.93
CA GLN A 88 -5.39 3.71 -1.76
C GLN A 88 -5.83 3.82 -3.23
N VAL A 89 -7.06 4.26 -3.49
CA VAL A 89 -7.56 4.52 -4.86
C VAL A 89 -6.77 5.65 -5.49
N LEU A 90 -6.65 6.78 -4.78
CA LEU A 90 -5.96 7.97 -5.25
C LEU A 90 -4.46 7.92 -4.95
N SER A 91 -3.81 6.76 -5.15
CA SER A 91 -2.41 6.57 -4.82
C SER A 91 -1.50 6.59 -6.05
N ASN A 92 -0.26 7.03 -5.86
CA ASN A 92 0.78 6.95 -6.88
C ASN A 92 0.94 5.52 -7.43
N SER A 93 0.81 4.48 -6.61
CA SER A 93 0.93 3.09 -7.09
C SER A 93 -0.19 2.66 -8.03
N VAL A 94 -1.39 3.24 -7.90
CA VAL A 94 -2.50 3.01 -8.84
C VAL A 94 -2.28 3.80 -10.12
N ALA A 95 -1.84 5.06 -10.03
CA ALA A 95 -1.45 5.85 -11.19
C ALA A 95 -0.36 5.17 -12.02
N ASP A 96 0.70 4.70 -11.36
CA ASP A 96 1.80 3.95 -12.00
C ASP A 96 1.27 2.70 -12.73
N ALA A 97 0.29 1.99 -12.15
CA ALA A 97 -0.25 0.77 -12.75
C ALA A 97 -1.08 1.07 -14.01
N LEU A 98 -1.86 2.15 -14.01
CA LEU A 98 -2.61 2.61 -15.18
C LEU A 98 -1.66 3.03 -16.31
N GLU A 99 -0.66 3.84 -15.99
CA GLU A 99 0.35 4.31 -16.92
C GLU A 99 1.16 3.14 -17.50
N PHE A 100 1.53 2.16 -16.66
CA PHE A 100 2.20 0.94 -17.12
C PHE A 100 1.33 0.11 -18.09
N CYS A 101 0.03 -0.02 -17.83
CA CYS A 101 -0.88 -0.72 -18.73
C CYS A 101 -1.04 0.01 -20.07
N CYS A 102 -1.05 1.33 -20.06
CA CYS A 102 -1.19 2.17 -21.26
C CYS A 102 0.09 2.24 -22.08
N ASP A 103 1.21 2.64 -21.48
CA ASP A 103 2.41 3.03 -22.22
C ASP A 103 3.39 1.86 -22.42
N VAL A 104 3.44 0.91 -21.48
CA VAL A 104 4.38 -0.22 -21.52
C VAL A 104 3.75 -1.47 -22.09
N LEU A 105 2.60 -1.90 -21.55
CA LEU A 105 1.89 -3.10 -22.02
C LEU A 105 0.97 -2.80 -23.23
N LYS A 106 0.66 -1.52 -23.49
CA LYS A 106 -0.20 -1.08 -24.61
C LYS A 106 -1.53 -1.84 -24.69
N LEU A 107 -2.16 -2.07 -23.54
CA LEU A 107 -3.42 -2.81 -23.45
C LEU A 107 -4.58 -1.98 -24.02
N PRO A 108 -5.52 -2.61 -24.74
CA PRO A 108 -6.57 -1.91 -25.49
C PRO A 108 -7.60 -1.19 -24.62
N ASP A 109 -7.73 -1.56 -23.34
CA ASP A 109 -8.69 -0.95 -22.41
C ASP A 109 -8.19 0.34 -21.76
N PHE A 110 -6.90 0.64 -21.86
CA PHE A 110 -6.25 1.77 -21.19
C PHE A 110 -5.85 2.99 -22.05
N PRO A 111 -6.12 3.08 -23.36
CA PRO A 111 -5.73 4.26 -24.14
C PRO A 111 -6.46 5.49 -23.60
N GLY A 112 -5.72 6.60 -23.49
CA GLY A 112 -6.25 7.88 -22.99
C GLY A 112 -6.38 7.97 -21.46
N CYS A 113 -5.83 7.03 -20.68
CA CYS A 113 -5.89 7.11 -19.22
C CYS A 113 -5.00 8.23 -18.62
N LYS A 114 -4.19 8.93 -19.42
CA LYS A 114 -3.22 9.96 -18.98
C LYS A 114 -3.85 11.05 -18.11
N ALA A 115 -4.99 11.62 -18.50
CA ALA A 115 -5.70 12.61 -17.69
C ALA A 115 -6.15 12.02 -16.33
N THR A 116 -6.51 10.74 -16.29
CA THR A 116 -6.87 10.06 -15.02
C THR A 116 -5.65 9.79 -14.15
N VAL A 117 -4.52 9.41 -14.76
CA VAL A 117 -3.23 9.25 -14.08
C VAL A 117 -2.80 10.56 -13.42
N GLU A 118 -2.83 11.67 -14.18
CA GLU A 118 -2.50 13.01 -13.68
C GLU A 118 -3.39 13.41 -12.49
N PHE A 119 -4.72 13.26 -12.64
CA PHE A 119 -5.68 13.52 -11.57
C PHE A 119 -5.36 12.73 -10.29
N ILE A 120 -5.08 11.43 -10.41
CA ILE A 120 -4.74 10.57 -9.28
C ILE A 120 -3.42 11.01 -8.62
N ARG A 121 -2.38 11.29 -9.42
CA ARG A 121 -1.07 11.73 -8.91
C ARG A 121 -1.18 13.08 -8.19
N LEU A 122 -1.95 14.01 -8.75
CA LEU A 122 -2.17 15.34 -8.18
C LEU A 122 -2.78 15.25 -6.78
N PHE A 123 -3.88 14.50 -6.62
CA PHE A 123 -4.49 14.33 -5.29
C PHE A 123 -3.64 13.48 -4.34
N ASN A 124 -2.87 12.50 -4.83
CA ASN A 124 -1.90 11.78 -4.00
C ASN A 124 -0.88 12.76 -3.41
N ASN A 125 -0.25 13.57 -4.26
CA ASN A 125 0.86 14.43 -3.87
C ASN A 125 0.37 15.57 -2.97
N LEU A 126 -0.78 16.18 -3.28
CA LEU A 126 -1.43 17.14 -2.37
C LEU A 126 -1.72 16.53 -1.01
N PHE A 127 -2.26 15.31 -0.98
CA PHE A 127 -2.52 14.61 0.28
C PHE A 127 -1.23 14.33 1.06
N ASP A 128 -0.14 13.94 0.38
CA ASP A 128 1.16 13.72 1.00
C ASP A 128 1.75 15.02 1.58
N ILE A 129 1.62 16.17 0.89
CA ILE A 129 2.07 17.49 1.37
C ILE A 129 1.28 17.90 2.61
N PHE A 130 -0.04 17.73 2.60
CA PHE A 130 -0.92 18.10 3.70
C PHE A 130 -1.07 17.02 4.78
N ASN A 131 -0.19 16.01 4.77
CA ASN A 131 -0.17 14.93 5.74
C ASN A 131 1.27 14.52 6.11
N SER A 132 2.19 15.48 6.17
CA SER A 132 3.57 15.29 6.60
C SER A 132 3.62 15.03 8.10
N LYS A 133 4.18 13.90 8.51
CA LYS A 133 4.19 13.42 9.91
C LYS A 133 5.54 13.55 10.58
N ASN A 134 6.62 13.47 9.81
CA ASN A 134 7.96 13.35 10.36
C ASN A 134 8.93 14.31 9.65
N SER A 135 9.79 14.95 10.44
CA SER A 135 10.81 15.90 10.01
C SER A 135 11.82 15.34 9.00
N PHE A 136 12.02 14.03 8.93
CA PHE A 136 12.98 13.35 8.04
C PHE A 136 12.35 12.81 6.74
N GLN A 137 11.04 12.99 6.55
CA GLN A 137 10.38 12.58 5.30
C GLN A 137 10.89 13.39 4.12
N LYS A 138 10.97 12.74 2.94
CA LYS A 138 11.50 13.32 1.70
C LYS A 138 10.41 13.47 0.64
N GLY A 139 10.67 14.33 -0.35
CA GLY A 139 9.73 14.60 -1.46
C GLY A 139 8.45 15.26 -0.97
N PHE A 140 7.30 14.93 -1.57
CA PHE A 140 6.00 15.51 -1.18
C PHE A 140 5.57 15.22 0.26
N LYS A 141 6.19 14.26 0.95
CA LYS A 141 5.92 13.99 2.37
C LYS A 141 6.78 14.81 3.32
N SER A 142 7.71 15.60 2.80
CA SER A 142 8.56 16.43 3.65
C SER A 142 7.74 17.53 4.32
N PRO A 143 8.12 17.95 5.54
CA PRO A 143 7.55 19.15 6.15
C PRO A 143 7.76 20.38 5.28
N LEU A 144 6.89 21.39 5.41
CA LEU A 144 7.09 22.66 4.73
C LEU A 144 8.25 23.41 5.39
N ARG A 145 9.28 23.76 4.62
CA ARG A 145 10.51 24.43 5.05
C ARG A 145 10.92 25.49 4.03
N GLU A 146 11.83 26.35 4.45
CA GLU A 146 12.46 27.31 3.55
C GLU A 146 13.27 26.62 2.43
N VAL A 147 14.03 25.59 2.79
CA VAL A 147 14.90 24.84 1.86
C VAL A 147 14.12 24.19 0.71
N ASN A 148 12.88 23.76 0.93
CA ASN A 148 12.05 23.11 -0.08
C ASN A 148 10.94 24.02 -0.64
N TYR A 149 10.92 25.32 -0.29
CA TYR A 149 9.92 26.29 -0.74
C TYR A 149 9.76 26.30 -2.26
N ASN A 150 10.89 26.41 -2.98
CA ASN A 150 10.93 26.45 -4.45
C ASN A 150 10.45 25.15 -5.11
N TYR A 151 10.28 24.07 -4.34
CA TYR A 151 9.74 22.81 -4.83
C TYR A 151 8.23 22.71 -4.60
N TRP A 152 7.77 22.87 -3.36
CA TRP A 152 6.35 22.66 -3.05
C TRP A 152 5.47 23.86 -3.44
N HIS A 153 5.96 25.10 -3.32
CA HIS A 153 5.13 26.29 -3.55
C HIS A 153 4.64 26.39 -5.01
N PRO A 154 5.51 26.32 -6.04
CA PRO A 154 5.05 26.33 -7.44
C PRO A 154 4.14 25.15 -7.77
N TYR A 155 4.39 24.00 -7.14
CA TYR A 155 3.55 22.81 -7.30
C TYR A 155 2.14 23.02 -6.74
N LEU A 156 2.01 23.66 -5.58
CA LEU A 156 0.71 24.00 -5.00
C LEU A 156 -0.07 24.98 -5.88
N GLU A 157 0.58 25.98 -6.50
CA GLU A 157 -0.08 26.90 -7.43
C GLU A 157 -0.55 26.19 -8.72
N THR A 158 0.26 25.25 -9.23
CA THR A 158 -0.14 24.40 -10.35
C THR A 158 -1.37 23.57 -9.99
N CYS A 159 -1.36 22.96 -8.80
CA CYS A 159 -2.49 22.19 -8.29
C CYS A 159 -3.75 23.05 -8.08
N TYR A 160 -3.59 24.27 -7.56
CA TYR A 160 -4.67 25.23 -7.36
C TYR A 160 -5.36 25.56 -8.69
N THR A 161 -4.55 25.87 -9.71
CA THR A 161 -5.02 26.18 -11.06
C THR A 161 -5.75 24.99 -11.66
N TYR A 162 -5.16 23.80 -11.61
CA TYR A 162 -5.76 22.57 -12.12
C TYR A 162 -7.11 22.28 -11.47
N ILE A 163 -7.20 22.29 -10.13
CA ILE A 163 -8.44 21.99 -9.41
C ILE A 163 -9.52 23.04 -9.73
N SER A 164 -9.13 24.31 -9.88
CA SER A 164 -10.06 25.39 -10.20
C SER A 164 -10.67 25.28 -11.59
N GLN A 165 -10.03 24.56 -12.51
CA GLN A 165 -10.48 24.34 -13.89
C GLN A 165 -11.22 23.01 -14.10
N LEU A 166 -11.31 22.15 -13.07
CA LEU A 166 -12.03 20.88 -13.17
C LEU A 166 -13.52 21.13 -13.39
N THR A 167 -14.09 20.48 -14.41
CA THR A 167 -15.52 20.54 -14.73
C THR A 167 -16.16 19.16 -14.72
N ASP A 168 -17.48 19.14 -14.55
CA ASP A 168 -18.27 17.94 -14.81
C ASP A 168 -18.54 17.74 -16.32
N THR A 169 -19.29 16.71 -16.67
CA THR A 169 -19.63 16.42 -18.08
C THR A 169 -20.48 17.50 -18.73
N SER A 170 -21.23 18.28 -17.94
CA SER A 170 -22.05 19.40 -18.41
C SER A 170 -21.25 20.71 -18.57
N GLY A 171 -19.98 20.72 -18.19
CA GLY A 171 -19.12 21.91 -18.23
C GLY A 171 -19.22 22.80 -17.00
N LEU A 172 -19.96 22.39 -15.97
CA LEU A 172 -20.04 23.13 -14.71
C LEU A 172 -18.77 22.88 -13.88
N LEU A 173 -18.16 23.94 -13.36
CA LEU A 173 -17.00 23.84 -12.48
C LEU A 173 -17.31 22.98 -11.25
N MET A 174 -16.41 22.06 -10.91
CA MET A 174 -16.59 21.16 -9.77
C MET A 174 -16.77 21.90 -8.44
N THR A 175 -16.18 23.09 -8.31
CA THR A 175 -16.33 24.02 -7.18
C THR A 175 -17.73 24.64 -7.07
N SER A 176 -18.54 24.59 -8.12
CA SER A 176 -19.93 25.09 -8.14
C SER A 176 -20.98 23.99 -8.05
N THR A 177 -20.59 22.73 -8.25
CA THR A 177 -21.51 21.58 -8.17
C THR A 177 -21.98 21.28 -6.74
N ARG A 178 -23.01 20.43 -6.59
CA ARG A 178 -23.43 19.89 -5.28
C ARG A 178 -22.34 19.05 -4.59
N ARG A 179 -21.29 18.64 -5.31
CA ARG A 179 -20.17 17.81 -4.81
C ARG A 179 -18.89 18.61 -4.58
N LYS A 180 -19.00 19.94 -4.52
CA LYS A 180 -17.89 20.89 -4.43
C LYS A 180 -17.01 20.78 -3.19
N THR A 181 -17.53 20.29 -2.07
CA THR A 181 -16.88 20.39 -0.76
C THR A 181 -15.46 19.82 -0.74
N GLY A 182 -15.23 18.66 -1.35
CA GLY A 182 -13.88 18.08 -1.41
C GLY A 182 -12.89 18.95 -2.19
N PHE A 183 -13.32 19.51 -3.32
CA PHE A 183 -12.48 20.35 -4.19
C PHE A 183 -12.18 21.70 -3.53
N ILE A 184 -13.21 22.35 -2.98
CA ILE A 184 -13.06 23.60 -2.22
C ILE A 184 -12.13 23.38 -1.03
N GLY A 185 -12.25 22.25 -0.32
CA GLY A 185 -11.40 21.97 0.82
C GLY A 185 -9.92 21.88 0.49
N PHE A 186 -9.54 21.29 -0.65
CA PHE A 186 -8.15 21.32 -1.11
C PHE A 186 -7.70 22.71 -1.56
N LEU A 187 -8.56 23.50 -2.22
CA LEU A 187 -8.23 24.88 -2.60
C LEU A 187 -8.01 25.78 -1.38
N VAL A 188 -8.86 25.63 -0.35
CA VAL A 188 -8.72 26.30 0.94
C VAL A 188 -7.43 25.86 1.62
N ALA A 189 -7.15 24.55 1.69
CA ALA A 189 -5.93 24.03 2.30
C ALA A 189 -4.65 24.61 1.66
N ILE A 190 -4.61 24.70 0.32
CA ILE A 190 -3.49 25.32 -0.40
C ILE A 190 -3.24 26.75 0.10
N ARG A 191 -4.27 27.60 0.09
CA ARG A 191 -4.15 29.01 0.52
C ARG A 191 -3.84 29.13 2.00
N THR A 192 -4.42 28.28 2.84
CA THR A 192 -4.15 28.23 4.29
C THR A 192 -2.70 27.89 4.58
N PHE A 193 -2.15 26.83 3.98
CA PHE A 193 -0.76 26.45 4.25
C PHE A 193 0.26 27.43 3.66
N GLN A 194 -0.07 28.12 2.56
CA GLN A 194 0.73 29.24 2.06
C GLN A 194 0.75 30.42 3.05
N GLY A 195 -0.41 30.80 3.59
CA GLY A 195 -0.49 31.86 4.61
C GLY A 195 0.23 31.49 5.90
N LEU A 196 -0.01 30.28 6.44
CA LEU A 196 0.71 29.76 7.61
C LEU A 196 2.22 29.72 7.40
N TYR A 197 2.68 29.37 6.21
CA TYR A 197 4.10 29.37 5.89
C TYR A 197 4.68 30.80 5.96
N ASN A 198 3.99 31.78 5.40
CA ASN A 198 4.43 33.17 5.45
C ASN A 198 4.48 33.70 6.90
N ASP A 199 3.45 33.41 7.69
CA ASP A 199 3.33 33.96 9.04
C ASP A 199 4.20 33.24 10.08
N LEU A 200 4.57 31.97 9.85
CA LEU A 200 5.33 31.17 10.83
C LEU A 200 6.78 30.88 10.42
N ILE A 201 7.05 30.67 9.13
CA ILE A 201 8.39 30.30 8.65
C ILE A 201 9.18 31.54 8.23
N LEU A 202 8.58 32.46 7.47
CA LEU A 202 9.30 33.66 7.01
C LEU A 202 9.60 34.63 8.17
N THR A 203 8.69 34.72 9.14
CA THR A 203 8.90 35.43 10.42
C THR A 203 9.89 34.73 11.35
N LYS A 204 10.41 33.55 10.95
CA LYS A 204 11.34 32.69 11.72
C LYS A 204 10.80 32.25 13.08
N THR A 205 9.48 32.21 13.26
CA THR A 205 8.86 31.65 14.47
C THR A 205 9.04 30.13 14.54
N LEU A 206 8.97 29.45 13.40
CA LEU A 206 9.20 28.01 13.27
C LEU A 206 10.21 27.70 12.16
N ASN A 207 10.95 26.61 12.33
CA ASN A 207 11.88 26.10 11.30
C ASN A 207 11.17 25.28 10.21
N TYR A 208 10.03 24.67 10.55
CA TYR A 208 9.25 23.83 9.64
C TYR A 208 7.82 23.63 10.13
N ILE A 209 6.91 23.28 9.21
CA ILE A 209 5.51 22.96 9.52
C ILE A 209 5.23 21.47 9.24
N LEU A 210 4.77 20.75 10.26
CA LEU A 210 4.21 19.40 10.14
C LEU A 210 2.71 19.49 9.89
N THR A 211 2.30 19.38 8.64
CA THR A 211 0.91 19.55 8.21
C THR A 211 -0.05 18.54 8.83
N TYR A 212 0.42 17.34 9.20
CA TYR A 212 -0.40 16.35 9.90
C TYR A 212 -0.97 16.85 11.24
N LYS A 213 -0.27 17.75 11.94
CA LYS A 213 -0.72 18.29 13.24
C LYS A 213 -1.99 19.13 13.14
N PHE A 214 -2.35 19.57 11.93
CA PHE A 214 -3.55 20.36 11.68
C PHE A 214 -4.77 19.49 11.32
N ASN A 215 -4.62 18.17 11.24
CA ASN A 215 -5.72 17.24 10.94
C ASN A 215 -6.53 16.89 12.20
N GLN A 216 -7.81 16.58 12.00
CA GLN A 216 -8.73 16.22 13.09
C GLN A 216 -8.55 14.77 13.57
N ASP A 217 -7.61 14.01 12.98
CA ASP A 217 -7.28 12.64 13.36
C ASP A 217 -6.99 12.50 14.86
N HIS A 218 -6.37 13.50 15.49
CA HIS A 218 -6.09 13.50 16.93
C HIS A 218 -7.38 13.48 17.79
N ILE A 219 -8.41 14.19 17.35
CA ILE A 219 -9.73 14.20 18.01
C ILE A 219 -10.47 12.88 17.72
N GLU A 220 -10.35 12.32 16.52
CA GLU A 220 -10.92 10.99 16.21
C GLU A 220 -10.30 9.88 17.06
N LEU A 221 -8.98 9.92 17.29
CA LEU A 221 -8.29 9.02 18.20
C LEU A 221 -8.80 9.16 19.63
N PHE A 222 -9.05 10.40 20.08
CA PHE A 222 -9.68 10.65 21.37
C PHE A 222 -11.07 10.03 21.48
N PHE A 223 -11.93 10.20 20.46
CA PHE A 223 -13.23 9.52 20.43
C PHE A 223 -13.10 8.00 20.43
N GLY A 224 -12.08 7.45 19.77
CA GLY A 224 -11.74 6.03 19.85
C GLY A 224 -11.43 5.57 21.27
N ALA A 225 -10.63 6.34 22.01
CA ALA A 225 -10.29 6.07 23.40
C ALA A 225 -11.52 6.13 24.31
N VAL A 226 -12.40 7.12 24.12
CA VAL A 226 -13.66 7.23 24.86
C VAL A 226 -14.55 6.01 24.63
N ARG A 227 -14.74 5.59 23.37
CA ARG A 227 -15.53 4.36 23.06
C ARG A 227 -14.89 3.12 23.66
N ALA A 228 -13.56 3.03 23.67
CA ALA A 228 -12.85 1.90 24.27
C ALA A 228 -13.10 1.78 25.80
N CYS A 229 -13.34 2.88 26.51
CA CYS A 229 -13.74 2.85 27.91
C CYS A 229 -15.07 2.11 28.14
N GLY A 230 -15.98 2.17 27.17
CA GLY A 230 -17.28 1.47 27.18
C GLY A 230 -17.20 -0.02 26.83
N ARG A 231 -16.02 -0.55 26.47
CA ARG A 231 -15.79 -1.94 25.98
C ARG A 231 -16.73 -2.32 24.83
N PHE A 232 -17.85 -2.98 25.14
CA PHE A 232 -18.85 -3.41 24.16
C PHE A 232 -19.90 -2.31 23.87
N ASN A 233 -19.98 -1.26 24.70
CA ASN A 233 -20.82 -0.11 24.44
C ASN A 233 -20.07 0.93 23.59
N ASN A 234 -20.37 0.95 22.29
CA ASN A 234 -19.77 1.86 21.33
C ASN A 234 -20.50 3.21 21.21
N ASN A 235 -21.65 3.38 21.88
CA ASN A 235 -22.46 4.60 21.85
C ASN A 235 -22.76 5.05 23.29
N PRO A 236 -21.78 5.67 23.98
CA PRO A 236 -21.95 6.08 25.37
C PRO A 236 -23.01 7.18 25.50
N THR A 237 -23.78 7.17 26.60
CA THR A 237 -24.64 8.31 26.97
C THR A 237 -23.80 9.53 27.36
N ALA A 238 -24.40 10.72 27.42
CA ALA A 238 -23.68 11.93 27.84
C ALA A 238 -23.02 11.78 29.22
N GLN A 239 -23.68 11.14 30.19
CA GLN A 239 -23.11 10.84 31.51
C GLN A 239 -21.91 9.89 31.41
N GLN A 240 -22.01 8.84 30.58
CA GLN A 240 -20.91 7.90 30.35
C GLN A 240 -19.73 8.57 29.63
N PHE A 241 -20.00 9.47 28.70
CA PHE A 241 -18.99 10.30 28.05
C PHE A 241 -18.26 11.17 29.08
N VAL A 242 -18.97 11.89 29.94
CA VAL A 242 -18.35 12.72 30.99
C VAL A 242 -17.49 11.88 31.94
N ALA A 243 -17.97 10.71 32.36
CA ALA A 243 -17.19 9.79 33.19
C ALA A 243 -15.92 9.28 32.50
N ALA A 244 -16.04 8.88 31.22
CA ALA A 244 -14.90 8.45 30.41
C ALA A 244 -13.91 9.59 30.15
N TYR A 245 -14.40 10.81 29.89
CA TYR A 245 -13.61 12.02 29.72
C TYR A 245 -12.78 12.32 30.97
N LYS A 246 -13.43 12.41 32.14
CA LYS A 246 -12.75 12.59 33.44
C LYS A 246 -11.70 11.51 33.70
N ARG A 247 -12.02 10.25 33.39
CA ARG A 247 -11.07 9.13 33.53
C ARG A 247 -9.88 9.26 32.58
N LEU A 248 -10.09 9.67 31.33
CA LEU A 248 -9.01 9.86 30.37
C LEU A 248 -8.11 11.03 30.75
N LEU A 249 -8.67 12.12 31.29
CA LEU A 249 -7.89 13.23 31.86
C LEU A 249 -6.96 12.72 32.98
N LEU A 250 -7.52 11.99 33.96
CA LEU A 250 -6.75 11.45 35.09
C LEU A 250 -5.74 10.38 34.68
N ARG A 251 -6.08 9.54 33.69
CA ARG A 251 -5.18 8.48 33.20
C ARG A 251 -4.08 9.02 32.29
N SER A 252 -4.30 10.11 31.57
CA SER A 252 -3.22 10.76 30.81
C SER A 252 -2.13 11.29 31.74
N ALA A 253 -2.49 11.61 32.99
CA ALA A 253 -1.56 11.95 34.06
C ALA A 253 -0.84 10.74 34.69
N VAL A 254 -1.21 9.49 34.35
CA VAL A 254 -0.61 8.26 34.90
C VAL A 254 -0.34 7.28 33.74
N GLY A 255 0.89 7.28 33.24
CA GLY A 255 1.32 6.52 32.05
C GLY A 255 0.88 5.05 32.05
N GLY A 256 0.12 4.64 31.02
CA GLY A 256 -0.38 3.27 30.91
C GLY A 256 -0.51 2.77 29.48
N LYS A 257 0.12 1.63 29.19
CA LYS A 257 0.13 0.92 27.89
C LYS A 257 -1.28 0.46 27.51
N GLY A 258 -1.77 0.91 26.35
CA GLY A 258 -3.03 0.47 25.73
C GLY A 258 -2.80 -0.16 24.35
N ASN A 259 -3.80 -0.89 23.85
CA ASN A 259 -3.72 -1.71 22.63
C ASN A 259 -3.66 -0.92 21.30
N CYS A 260 -3.46 0.39 21.32
CA CYS A 260 -3.20 1.22 20.14
C CYS A 260 -1.72 1.63 20.17
N GLN A 261 -0.97 1.29 19.12
CA GLN A 261 0.40 1.80 18.95
C GLN A 261 0.35 3.32 18.80
N ARG A 262 0.91 4.04 19.79
CA ARG A 262 1.27 5.46 19.65
C ARG A 262 2.20 5.59 18.44
N GLN A 263 1.88 6.52 17.53
CA GLN A 263 2.66 6.74 16.31
C GLN A 263 3.53 7.99 16.38
N ASP A 264 3.27 8.89 17.34
CA ASP A 264 4.13 10.00 17.75
C ASP A 264 3.84 10.39 19.20
N ASP A 265 4.71 11.22 19.77
CA ASP A 265 4.59 11.79 21.12
C ASP A 265 3.81 13.13 21.07
N THR A 266 2.67 13.17 20.36
CA THR A 266 1.79 14.35 20.48
C THR A 266 1.02 14.27 21.79
N ASP A 267 1.34 15.18 22.71
CA ASP A 267 0.55 15.37 23.92
C ASP A 267 -0.80 15.99 23.56
N ILE A 268 -1.87 15.23 23.80
CA ILE A 268 -3.24 15.63 23.46
C ILE A 268 -3.76 16.69 24.46
N LEU A 269 -3.14 16.81 25.64
CA LEU A 269 -3.51 17.73 26.72
C LEU A 269 -2.26 18.18 27.49
N PHE A 270 -2.07 19.49 27.62
CA PHE A 270 -1.05 20.06 28.50
C PHE A 270 -1.51 20.01 29.96
N LEU A 271 -0.74 19.33 30.80
CA LEU A 271 -0.62 19.58 32.24
C LEU A 271 0.87 19.51 32.56
N GLY A 272 1.36 20.53 33.26
CA GLY A 272 2.76 20.68 33.60
C GLY A 272 3.31 19.55 34.47
N ASP A 273 4.57 19.25 34.17
CA ASP A 273 5.64 18.59 34.93
C ASP A 273 5.68 17.07 35.16
N SER A 274 6.78 16.55 34.60
CA SER A 274 7.73 15.56 35.17
C SER A 274 7.32 14.09 35.20
N ILE A 275 8.05 13.28 34.42
CA ILE A 275 8.90 12.16 34.88
C ILE A 275 9.38 11.35 33.66
N SER A 276 10.70 11.26 33.53
CA SER A 276 11.42 10.45 32.55
C SER A 276 11.26 8.96 32.82
N VAL A 277 11.04 8.15 31.77
CA VAL A 277 11.26 6.70 31.83
C VAL A 277 11.96 6.23 30.55
N ASN A 278 13.09 5.57 30.78
CA ASN A 278 14.06 5.05 29.82
C ASN A 278 13.44 4.14 28.74
N ASN A 279 13.79 4.43 27.48
CA ASN A 279 13.54 3.56 26.34
C ASN A 279 14.64 2.50 26.23
N VAL A 280 14.24 1.22 26.22
CA VAL A 280 15.03 0.13 25.64
C VAL A 280 14.39 -0.22 24.30
N GLU A 281 15.06 0.14 23.21
CA GLU A 281 14.67 -0.23 21.85
C GLU A 281 15.11 -1.67 21.54
N CYS A 282 14.20 -2.46 20.98
CA CYS A 282 14.55 -3.67 20.24
C CYS A 282 13.60 -3.81 19.04
N SER A 283 14.16 -3.93 17.83
CA SER A 283 13.44 -3.80 16.56
C SER A 283 12.56 -5.02 16.26
N ALA A 284 11.25 -4.89 16.53
CA ALA A 284 10.22 -5.90 16.32
C ALA A 284 9.84 -6.19 14.84
N SER A 285 10.60 -5.67 13.86
CA SER A 285 10.29 -5.83 12.43
C SER A 285 10.63 -7.22 11.87
N ASP A 286 11.62 -7.92 12.43
CA ASP A 286 12.30 -9.02 11.73
C ASP A 286 11.68 -10.40 11.97
N ILE A 287 11.05 -10.61 13.13
CA ILE A 287 10.34 -11.85 13.50
C ILE A 287 8.97 -11.93 12.80
N SER A 288 8.37 -10.78 12.48
CA SER A 288 7.01 -10.68 11.94
C SER A 288 6.85 -11.30 10.55
N VAL A 289 7.90 -11.26 9.72
CA VAL A 289 7.87 -11.75 8.34
C VAL A 289 8.01 -13.27 8.28
N ARG A 290 8.89 -13.87 9.10
CA ARG A 290 9.10 -15.32 9.18
C ARG A 290 7.85 -16.04 9.67
N ARG A 291 7.23 -15.51 10.73
CA ARG A 291 5.97 -16.04 11.29
C ARG A 291 4.79 -15.91 10.32
N LYS A 292 4.73 -14.83 9.54
CA LYS A 292 3.62 -14.58 8.60
C LYS A 292 3.55 -15.59 7.45
N TYR A 293 4.69 -16.11 7.00
CA TYR A 293 4.77 -17.04 5.87
C TYR A 293 5.23 -18.47 6.26
N GLY A 294 5.37 -18.77 7.56
CA GLY A 294 5.68 -20.12 8.05
C GLY A 294 7.03 -20.66 7.55
N LEU A 295 8.07 -19.82 7.55
CA LEU A 295 9.39 -20.17 6.98
C LEU A 295 10.39 -20.74 7.99
N ASP A 296 9.97 -20.95 9.23
CA ASP A 296 10.82 -21.57 10.25
C ASP A 296 11.00 -23.06 9.91
N GLN A 297 12.25 -23.52 9.96
CA GLN A 297 12.55 -24.95 9.87
C GLN A 297 12.03 -25.62 11.14
N SER A 298 10.92 -26.35 11.05
CA SER A 298 10.67 -27.43 12.01
C SER A 298 11.82 -28.43 11.89
N PRO A 299 12.35 -28.97 12.99
CA PRO A 299 13.11 -30.22 12.93
C PRO A 299 12.21 -31.23 12.22
N THR A 300 12.75 -31.85 11.18
CA THR A 300 12.15 -32.98 10.49
C THR A 300 11.93 -34.12 11.48
N CYS A 301 10.68 -34.50 11.74
CA CYS A 301 10.37 -35.89 12.04
C CYS A 301 10.41 -36.65 10.71
N LEU A 302 11.34 -37.59 10.62
CA LEU A 302 11.35 -38.61 9.58
C LEU A 302 10.14 -39.51 9.85
N ASP A 303 9.07 -39.34 9.08
CA ASP A 303 8.13 -40.42 8.84
C ASP A 303 8.32 -40.85 7.39
N ASP A 304 9.00 -41.99 7.25
CA ASP A 304 9.04 -42.77 6.03
C ASP A 304 7.63 -43.25 5.68
N HIS A 305 7.30 -43.19 4.39
CA HIS A 305 6.05 -43.64 3.74
C HIS A 305 4.88 -42.66 3.68
N ASN A 306 4.97 -41.66 2.79
CA ASN A 306 3.78 -41.06 2.16
C ASN A 306 3.69 -41.43 0.67
N TYR A 307 2.70 -42.29 0.36
CA TYR A 307 2.25 -42.62 -0.98
C TYR A 307 1.52 -41.42 -1.60
N ILE A 308 2.27 -40.48 -2.18
CA ILE A 308 1.77 -39.57 -3.22
C ILE A 308 2.66 -39.75 -4.46
N LYS A 309 2.72 -40.99 -4.94
CA LYS A 309 2.85 -41.24 -6.37
C LYS A 309 1.41 -41.37 -6.89
N ASP A 310 1.11 -40.72 -8.01
CA ASP A 310 -0.06 -40.99 -8.88
C ASP A 310 -1.21 -39.96 -8.95
N ASN A 311 -1.16 -38.79 -8.29
CA ASN A 311 -2.21 -37.75 -8.47
C ASN A 311 -1.69 -36.34 -8.82
N ILE A 312 -0.56 -36.23 -9.52
CA ILE A 312 -0.29 -35.05 -10.35
C ILE A 312 -0.30 -35.57 -11.79
N PRO A 313 -1.31 -35.22 -12.62
CA PRO A 313 -1.36 -35.70 -13.99
C PRO A 313 -0.06 -35.38 -14.74
N ASN A 314 0.66 -36.42 -15.16
CA ASN A 314 1.85 -36.34 -16.02
C ASN A 314 1.45 -36.00 -17.47
N LEU A 315 0.74 -34.88 -17.67
CA LEU A 315 0.46 -34.31 -18.98
C LEU A 315 0.85 -32.83 -18.96
N TRP A 316 2.16 -32.57 -18.86
CA TRP A 316 2.71 -31.25 -19.13
C TRP A 316 2.89 -31.09 -20.64
N THR A 317 1.87 -30.61 -21.34
CA THR A 317 2.06 -30.04 -22.68
C THR A 317 2.76 -28.69 -22.55
N SER A 318 3.82 -28.50 -23.32
CA SER A 318 4.73 -27.34 -23.41
C SER A 318 4.08 -26.00 -23.76
N SER A 319 2.75 -25.88 -23.72
CA SER A 319 1.97 -24.80 -24.34
C SER A 319 1.45 -23.74 -23.35
N PHE A 320 1.69 -23.87 -22.04
CA PHE A 320 1.26 -22.85 -21.07
C PHE A 320 2.28 -21.70 -20.99
N GLU A 321 2.12 -20.73 -21.86
CA GLU A 321 2.81 -19.44 -21.77
C GLU A 321 2.08 -18.50 -20.80
N LEU A 322 2.83 -17.77 -19.98
CA LEU A 322 2.25 -16.75 -19.12
C LEU A 322 2.00 -15.50 -19.98
N SER A 323 0.96 -14.74 -19.65
CA SER A 323 0.72 -13.43 -20.27
C SER A 323 1.92 -12.50 -20.00
N GLU A 324 2.16 -11.54 -20.90
CA GLU A 324 3.21 -10.51 -20.70
C GLU A 324 3.02 -9.79 -19.35
N TYR A 325 1.76 -9.55 -18.96
CA TYR A 325 1.39 -9.01 -17.66
C TYR A 325 1.95 -9.87 -16.51
N LYS A 326 1.70 -11.18 -16.52
CA LYS A 326 2.14 -12.10 -15.45
C LYS A 326 3.66 -12.21 -15.40
N GLU A 327 4.33 -12.32 -16.53
CA GLU A 327 5.80 -12.37 -16.60
C GLU A 327 6.44 -11.16 -15.92
N VAL A 328 5.90 -9.97 -16.21
CA VAL A 328 6.38 -8.74 -15.59
C VAL A 328 6.11 -8.71 -14.08
N VAL A 329 4.91 -9.10 -13.63
CA VAL A 329 4.59 -9.12 -12.19
C VAL A 329 5.43 -10.16 -11.43
N VAL A 330 5.65 -11.35 -12.01
CA VAL A 330 6.50 -12.40 -11.44
C VAL A 330 7.92 -11.89 -11.24
N GLY A 331 8.51 -11.19 -12.22
CA GLY A 331 9.85 -10.63 -12.08
C GLY A 331 9.92 -9.52 -11.02
N TYR A 332 8.85 -8.74 -10.81
CA TYR A 332 8.77 -7.80 -9.68
C TYR A 332 8.74 -8.53 -8.33
N ILE A 333 7.93 -9.60 -8.21
CA ILE A 333 7.86 -10.42 -6.99
C ILE A 333 9.19 -11.12 -6.72
N ALA A 334 9.91 -11.54 -7.77
CA ALA A 334 11.21 -12.18 -7.66
C ALA A 334 12.23 -11.30 -6.91
N GLY A 335 12.20 -9.96 -7.08
CA GLY A 335 13.02 -9.04 -6.29
C GLY A 335 12.72 -9.10 -4.78
N TYR A 336 11.45 -9.31 -4.42
CA TYR A 336 11.07 -9.56 -3.02
C TYR A 336 11.51 -10.94 -2.54
N VAL A 337 11.44 -11.96 -3.40
CA VAL A 337 11.93 -13.32 -3.11
C VAL A 337 13.43 -13.31 -2.83
N VAL A 338 14.23 -12.57 -3.59
CA VAL A 338 15.67 -12.41 -3.33
C VAL A 338 15.92 -11.94 -1.90
N ASN A 339 15.20 -10.91 -1.44
CA ASN A 339 15.31 -10.41 -0.07
C ASN A 339 14.88 -11.44 0.98
N MET A 340 13.95 -12.33 0.67
CA MET A 340 13.59 -13.44 1.55
C MET A 340 14.70 -14.50 1.59
N VAL A 341 15.23 -14.90 0.44
CA VAL A 341 16.25 -15.93 0.31
C VAL A 341 17.57 -15.50 0.96
N LYS A 342 17.99 -14.24 0.79
CA LYS A 342 19.17 -13.67 1.48
C LYS A 342 19.09 -13.78 3.01
N ARG A 343 17.89 -13.87 3.59
CA ARG A 343 17.69 -14.07 5.04
C ARG A 343 17.79 -15.53 5.49
N HIS A 344 17.77 -16.48 4.55
CA HIS A 344 17.81 -17.93 4.81
C HIS A 344 19.17 -18.56 4.48
N ILE A 345 19.96 -17.93 3.62
CA ILE A 345 21.24 -18.45 3.15
C ILE A 345 22.37 -17.63 3.79
N LYS A 346 23.40 -18.32 4.32
CA LYS A 346 24.57 -17.68 4.93
C LYS A 346 25.76 -17.56 3.98
N CYS A 347 25.82 -18.37 2.92
CA CYS A 347 26.90 -18.36 1.94
C CYS A 347 26.86 -17.07 1.10
N VAL A 348 27.96 -16.32 1.10
CA VAL A 348 28.10 -15.02 0.42
C VAL A 348 28.01 -15.18 -1.10
N GLU A 349 28.72 -16.15 -1.67
CA GLU A 349 28.70 -16.43 -3.12
C GLU A 349 27.29 -16.75 -3.64
N CYS A 350 26.52 -17.51 -2.86
CA CYS A 350 25.11 -17.80 -3.18
C CYS A 350 24.22 -16.56 -3.06
N GLN A 351 24.53 -15.60 -2.18
CA GLN A 351 23.77 -14.36 -2.06
C GLN A 351 24.07 -13.38 -3.21
N ASP A 352 25.30 -13.34 -3.69
CA ASP A 352 25.73 -12.43 -4.76
C ASP A 352 25.04 -12.79 -6.07
N VAL A 353 24.97 -14.08 -6.39
CA VAL A 353 24.36 -14.63 -7.61
C VAL A 353 22.84 -14.38 -7.71
N LEU A 354 22.16 -14.11 -6.59
CA LEU A 354 20.74 -13.74 -6.59
C LEU A 354 20.48 -12.35 -7.20
N THR A 355 21.49 -11.48 -7.22
CA THR A 355 21.40 -10.08 -7.66
C THR A 355 22.33 -9.73 -8.81
N LEU A 356 23.10 -10.69 -9.33
CA LEU A 356 24.10 -10.41 -10.36
C LEU A 356 23.46 -9.82 -11.62
N ASN A 357 24.03 -8.68 -12.03
CA ASN A 357 23.58 -7.80 -13.10
C ASN A 357 23.86 -8.43 -14.47
N ASP A 358 22.97 -9.28 -14.95
CA ASP A 358 22.80 -9.39 -16.40
C ASP A 358 22.15 -8.08 -16.88
N THR A 359 22.96 -7.20 -17.47
CA THR A 359 22.53 -5.91 -18.04
C THR A 359 21.39 -6.04 -19.06
N ASN A 360 21.13 -7.25 -19.56
CA ASN A 360 20.16 -7.55 -20.61
C ASN A 360 18.77 -7.97 -20.12
N TYR A 361 18.58 -8.35 -18.84
CA TYR A 361 17.25 -8.74 -18.33
C TYR A 361 16.81 -7.84 -17.20
N ILE A 362 16.27 -6.68 -17.57
CA ILE A 362 15.70 -5.75 -16.61
C ILE A 362 14.18 -5.80 -16.71
N ASN A 363 13.53 -6.20 -15.62
CA ASN A 363 12.08 -6.24 -15.54
C ASN A 363 11.48 -4.83 -15.73
N LYS A 364 10.62 -4.67 -16.75
CA LYS A 364 10.01 -3.38 -17.13
C LYS A 364 9.30 -2.70 -15.94
N LEU A 365 8.59 -3.45 -15.10
CA LEU A 365 7.85 -2.91 -13.95
C LEU A 365 8.77 -2.51 -12.80
N VAL A 366 9.88 -3.24 -12.59
CA VAL A 366 10.89 -2.83 -11.61
C VAL A 366 11.49 -1.49 -12.02
N MET A 367 11.89 -1.31 -13.28
CA MET A 367 12.40 -0.02 -13.77
C MET A 367 11.39 1.10 -13.66
N PHE A 368 10.15 0.82 -14.04
CA PHE A 368 9.09 1.80 -14.02
C PHE A 368 8.79 2.31 -12.59
N LYS A 369 8.95 1.46 -11.57
CA LYS A 369 8.62 1.81 -10.17
C LYS A 369 9.81 2.12 -9.28
N ASP A 370 11.03 1.81 -9.70
CA ASP A 370 12.20 1.94 -8.85
C ASP A 370 12.49 3.42 -8.54
N LYS A 371 12.73 3.68 -7.25
CA LYS A 371 13.15 4.99 -6.72
C LYS A 371 14.50 4.87 -6.01
N GLY A 372 15.30 3.86 -6.36
CA GLY A 372 16.62 3.57 -5.81
C GLY A 372 16.63 2.58 -4.65
N GLY A 373 15.54 1.82 -4.45
CA GLY A 373 15.39 0.93 -3.30
C GLY A 373 14.85 -0.46 -3.62
N LEU A 374 14.50 -0.75 -4.87
CA LEU A 374 14.03 -2.06 -5.27
C LEU A 374 15.20 -3.00 -5.60
N CYS A 375 15.09 -4.25 -5.13
CA CYS A 375 16.06 -5.29 -5.47
C CYS A 375 15.84 -5.77 -6.91
N LYS A 376 16.91 -5.78 -7.71
CA LYS A 376 16.93 -6.32 -9.07
C LYS A 376 17.34 -7.81 -9.01
N PRO A 377 16.42 -8.75 -9.27
CA PRO A 377 16.74 -10.18 -9.22
C PRO A 377 17.51 -10.61 -10.46
N SER A 378 18.36 -11.63 -10.33
CA SER A 378 19.02 -12.26 -11.48
C SER A 378 18.02 -13.03 -12.36
N LYS A 379 18.37 -13.20 -13.63
CA LYS A 379 17.53 -13.89 -14.64
C LYS A 379 17.12 -15.30 -14.20
N ASP A 380 18.04 -15.99 -13.53
CA ASP A 380 17.83 -17.32 -12.98
C ASP A 380 16.76 -17.36 -11.89
N VAL A 381 16.80 -16.40 -10.96
CA VAL A 381 15.77 -16.28 -9.91
C VAL A 381 14.40 -16.03 -10.53
N VAL A 382 14.33 -15.17 -11.55
CA VAL A 382 13.06 -14.88 -12.25
C VAL A 382 12.56 -16.12 -12.99
N ASN A 383 13.45 -16.88 -13.64
CA ASN A 383 13.08 -18.13 -14.30
C ASN A 383 12.53 -19.18 -13.32
N ILE A 384 13.13 -19.32 -12.14
CA ILE A 384 12.63 -20.25 -11.09
C ILE A 384 11.26 -19.79 -10.59
N CYS A 385 11.06 -18.49 -10.33
CA CYS A 385 9.76 -17.94 -9.93
C CYS A 385 8.71 -18.16 -11.03
N ARG A 386 9.09 -17.99 -12.30
CA ARG A 386 8.23 -18.24 -13.47
C ARG A 386 7.79 -19.70 -13.54
N LEU A 387 8.72 -20.65 -13.42
CA LEU A 387 8.40 -22.07 -13.40
C LEU A 387 7.48 -22.42 -12.22
N THR A 388 7.71 -21.80 -11.06
CA THR A 388 6.87 -21.99 -9.87
C THR A 388 5.45 -21.47 -10.11
N GLU A 389 5.28 -20.30 -10.71
CA GLU A 389 3.96 -19.74 -11.06
C GLU A 389 3.23 -20.61 -12.09
N LYS A 390 3.94 -21.11 -13.11
CA LYS A 390 3.35 -22.04 -14.08
C LYS A 390 2.86 -23.34 -13.41
N CYS A 391 3.65 -23.89 -12.49
CA CYS A 391 3.27 -25.08 -11.72
C CYS A 391 1.99 -24.84 -10.89
N ILE A 392 1.92 -23.71 -10.18
CA ILE A 392 0.73 -23.34 -9.39
C ILE A 392 -0.50 -23.11 -10.27
N ASN A 393 -0.34 -22.42 -11.40
CA ASN A 393 -1.44 -22.20 -12.34
C ASN A 393 -1.96 -23.52 -12.92
N HIS A 394 -1.07 -24.47 -13.22
CA HIS A 394 -1.47 -25.80 -13.68
C HIS A 394 -2.26 -26.56 -12.60
N ILE A 395 -1.80 -26.53 -11.33
CA ILE A 395 -2.54 -27.12 -10.21
C ILE A 395 -3.95 -26.51 -10.13
N LEU A 396 -4.06 -25.18 -10.19
CA LEU A 396 -5.36 -24.49 -10.15
C LEU A 396 -6.26 -24.86 -11.34
N LEU A 397 -5.71 -25.13 -12.52
CA LEU A 397 -6.50 -25.56 -13.67
C LEU A 397 -7.06 -26.98 -13.46
N VAL A 398 -6.22 -27.91 -13.00
CA VAL A 398 -6.62 -29.30 -12.71
C VAL A 398 -7.66 -29.35 -11.58
N THR A 399 -7.57 -28.46 -10.60
CA THR A 399 -8.53 -28.37 -9.49
C THR A 399 -9.78 -27.53 -9.82
N HIS A 400 -10.00 -27.16 -11.09
CA HIS A 400 -11.11 -26.30 -11.53
C HIS A 400 -11.21 -24.98 -10.74
N GLY A 401 -10.07 -24.37 -10.44
CA GLY A 401 -9.97 -23.10 -9.71
C GLY A 401 -10.09 -23.23 -8.20
N LYS A 402 -10.29 -24.43 -7.65
CA LYS A 402 -10.30 -24.64 -6.19
C LYS A 402 -8.87 -24.59 -5.63
N LEU A 403 -8.74 -24.05 -4.43
CA LEU A 403 -7.47 -24.09 -3.70
C LEU A 403 -7.02 -25.55 -3.52
N PRO A 404 -5.74 -25.87 -3.73
CA PRO A 404 -5.23 -27.21 -3.47
C PRO A 404 -5.37 -27.55 -1.98
N HIS A 405 -5.81 -28.77 -1.67
CA HIS A 405 -5.99 -29.29 -0.31
C HIS A 405 -4.98 -30.42 -0.05
N GLY A 406 -4.19 -30.31 1.03
CA GLY A 406 -3.19 -31.33 1.42
C GLY A 406 -2.02 -30.74 2.23
N GLN A 407 -1.38 -31.57 3.07
CA GLN A 407 -0.26 -31.15 3.92
C GLN A 407 1.05 -30.88 3.15
N ASP A 408 1.19 -31.39 1.92
CA ASP A 408 2.47 -31.38 1.18
C ASP A 408 2.48 -30.60 -0.16
N ILE A 409 1.51 -29.71 -0.39
CA ILE A 409 1.41 -28.93 -1.65
C ILE A 409 2.71 -28.17 -1.94
N MET A 410 3.30 -27.57 -0.90
CA MET A 410 4.56 -26.84 -1.01
C MET A 410 5.72 -27.74 -1.43
N LEU A 411 5.79 -28.96 -0.89
CA LEU A 411 6.81 -29.93 -1.22
C LEU A 411 6.62 -30.45 -2.66
N GLY A 412 5.37 -30.71 -3.07
CA GLY A 412 5.01 -31.13 -4.43
C GLY A 412 5.36 -30.08 -5.49
N VAL A 413 5.01 -28.81 -5.25
CA VAL A 413 5.37 -27.70 -6.15
C VAL A 413 6.89 -27.56 -6.25
N THR A 414 7.58 -27.54 -5.10
CA THR A 414 9.04 -27.35 -5.08
C THR A 414 9.77 -28.50 -5.77
N THR A 415 9.36 -29.74 -5.53
CA THR A 415 9.97 -30.93 -6.17
C THR A 415 9.75 -30.93 -7.67
N THR A 416 8.57 -30.52 -8.14
CA THR A 416 8.28 -30.39 -9.57
C THR A 416 9.16 -29.32 -10.21
N VAL A 417 9.27 -28.14 -9.60
CA VAL A 417 10.14 -27.05 -10.10
C VAL A 417 11.60 -27.48 -10.17
N VAL A 418 12.09 -28.16 -9.14
CA VAL A 418 13.46 -28.71 -9.08
C VAL A 418 13.71 -29.70 -10.23
N LYS A 419 12.75 -30.57 -10.58
CA LYS A 419 12.87 -31.49 -11.73
C LYS A 419 12.85 -30.76 -13.08
N MET A 420 12.12 -29.65 -13.18
CA MET A 420 12.01 -28.86 -14.41
C MET A 420 13.21 -27.93 -14.64
N VAL A 421 13.91 -27.55 -13.57
CA VAL A 421 15.09 -26.72 -13.66
C VAL A 421 16.24 -27.54 -14.24
N GLY A 422 16.68 -27.17 -15.43
CA GLY A 422 17.92 -27.67 -16.00
C GLY A 422 19.12 -27.12 -15.22
N PHE A 423 19.62 -27.86 -14.23
CA PHE A 423 20.72 -27.45 -13.35
C PHE A 423 22.00 -27.06 -14.09
N SER A 424 22.23 -27.57 -15.30
CA SER A 424 23.36 -27.18 -16.16
C SER A 424 23.23 -25.76 -16.78
N ARG A 425 22.04 -25.15 -16.71
CA ARG A 425 21.73 -23.87 -17.35
C ARG A 425 21.41 -22.75 -16.37
N ILE A 426 21.35 -23.04 -15.07
CA ILE A 426 20.99 -22.08 -14.01
C ILE A 426 22.19 -21.87 -13.09
N PHE A 427 22.45 -20.62 -12.70
CA PHE A 427 23.53 -20.23 -11.81
C PHE A 427 24.89 -20.77 -12.25
N GLN A 428 25.22 -20.66 -13.54
CA GLN A 428 26.45 -21.20 -14.14
C GLN A 428 27.73 -20.69 -13.44
N GLN A 429 27.66 -19.50 -12.83
CA GLN A 429 28.73 -18.88 -12.05
C GLN A 429 29.05 -19.63 -10.75
N LEU A 430 28.12 -20.45 -10.24
CA LEU A 430 28.33 -21.31 -9.08
C LEU A 430 28.92 -22.67 -9.45
N ASN A 431 29.12 -23.00 -10.74
CA ASN A 431 29.63 -24.31 -11.15
C ASN A 431 31.02 -24.62 -10.55
N THR A 432 31.90 -23.61 -10.43
CA THR A 432 33.21 -23.73 -9.77
C THR A 432 33.09 -23.83 -8.25
N HIS A 433 32.17 -23.08 -7.65
CA HIS A 433 31.85 -23.11 -6.22
C HIS A 433 31.30 -24.48 -5.78
N ILE A 434 30.45 -25.11 -6.59
CA ILE A 434 29.89 -26.45 -6.36
C ILE A 434 30.99 -27.51 -6.31
N ILE A 435 32.01 -27.41 -7.18
CA ILE A 435 33.13 -28.36 -7.22
C ILE A 435 33.98 -28.27 -5.94
N ASN A 436 34.06 -27.09 -5.32
CA ASN A 436 34.80 -26.84 -4.09
C ASN A 436 33.98 -27.09 -2.81
N SER A 437 32.70 -27.42 -2.94
CA SER A 437 31.78 -27.72 -1.83
C SER A 437 31.83 -29.21 -1.47
N SER A 438 31.46 -29.59 -0.23
CA SER A 438 31.29 -31.01 0.13
C SER A 438 30.20 -31.66 -0.73
N LEU A 439 30.40 -32.93 -1.13
CA LEU A 439 29.48 -33.71 -1.97
C LEU A 439 28.02 -33.73 -1.45
N ASP A 440 27.83 -33.57 -0.14
CA ASP A 440 26.53 -33.58 0.53
C ASP A 440 25.78 -32.22 0.52
N ASP A 441 26.41 -31.11 0.12
CA ASP A 441 25.80 -29.77 0.14
C ASP A 441 25.77 -29.17 -1.28
N ASN A 442 24.84 -29.66 -2.12
CA ASN A 442 24.59 -29.05 -3.43
C ASN A 442 23.87 -27.70 -3.24
N HIS A 443 24.68 -26.64 -3.13
CA HIS A 443 24.22 -25.28 -2.90
C HIS A 443 23.20 -24.80 -3.96
N VAL A 444 23.37 -25.17 -5.23
CA VAL A 444 22.44 -24.78 -6.30
C VAL A 444 21.09 -25.47 -6.12
N HIS A 445 21.08 -26.76 -5.81
CA HIS A 445 19.85 -27.49 -5.53
C HIS A 445 19.09 -26.87 -4.34
N ARG A 446 19.81 -26.57 -3.26
CA ARG A 446 19.26 -25.90 -2.08
C ARG A 446 18.74 -24.50 -2.42
N LEU A 447 19.46 -23.73 -3.23
CA LEU A 447 19.09 -22.38 -3.66
C LEU A 447 17.77 -22.40 -4.47
N VAL A 448 17.67 -23.27 -5.48
CA VAL A 448 16.44 -23.46 -6.28
C VAL A 448 15.26 -23.84 -5.39
N LYS A 449 15.46 -24.79 -4.46
CA LYS A 449 14.45 -25.23 -3.50
C LYS A 449 13.94 -24.08 -2.62
N VAL A 450 14.83 -23.26 -2.09
CA VAL A 450 14.48 -22.12 -1.21
C VAL A 450 13.80 -21.00 -1.99
N ILE A 451 14.24 -20.70 -3.23
CA ILE A 451 13.60 -19.70 -4.10
C ILE A 451 12.17 -20.13 -4.44
N ALA A 452 11.99 -21.36 -4.94
CA ALA A 452 10.67 -21.89 -5.32
C ALA A 452 9.73 -21.94 -4.11
N LYS A 453 10.21 -22.42 -2.95
CA LYS A 453 9.44 -22.40 -1.70
C LYS A 453 9.02 -20.98 -1.30
N SER A 454 9.95 -20.01 -1.36
CA SER A 454 9.65 -18.62 -0.99
C SER A 454 8.57 -18.01 -1.88
N TYR A 455 8.65 -18.22 -3.20
CA TYR A 455 7.65 -17.75 -4.14
C TYR A 455 6.28 -18.42 -3.92
N ALA A 456 6.27 -19.75 -3.81
CA ALA A 456 5.06 -20.53 -3.60
C ALA A 456 4.33 -20.12 -2.30
N SER A 457 5.06 -19.85 -1.21
CA SER A 457 4.47 -19.34 0.05
C SER A 457 3.77 -18.00 -0.14
N ILE A 458 4.37 -17.06 -0.89
CA ILE A 458 3.74 -15.77 -1.20
C ILE A 458 2.45 -15.99 -2.01
N LYS A 459 2.52 -16.83 -3.05
CA LYS A 459 1.40 -17.07 -3.97
C LYS A 459 0.25 -17.80 -3.28
N LEU A 460 0.50 -18.86 -2.52
CA LEU A 460 -0.55 -19.56 -1.78
C LEU A 460 -1.20 -18.66 -0.73
N TYR A 461 -0.43 -17.84 -0.01
CA TYR A 461 -1.00 -16.85 0.91
C TYR A 461 -1.89 -15.83 0.19
N HIS A 462 -1.48 -15.40 -1.01
CA HIS A 462 -2.28 -14.50 -1.83
C HIS A 462 -3.61 -15.14 -2.26
N LEU A 463 -3.57 -16.38 -2.75
CA LEU A 463 -4.76 -17.14 -3.18
C LEU A 463 -5.70 -17.40 -1.99
N GLY A 464 -5.16 -17.83 -0.85
CA GLY A 464 -5.96 -18.01 0.37
C GLY A 464 -6.63 -16.71 0.83
N LYS A 465 -5.95 -15.56 0.67
CA LYS A 465 -6.56 -14.26 0.95
C LYS A 465 -7.65 -13.87 -0.05
N GLN A 466 -7.49 -14.18 -1.33
CA GLN A 466 -8.53 -13.96 -2.34
C GLN A 466 -9.76 -14.82 -2.05
N GLN A 467 -9.58 -16.10 -1.72
CA GLN A 467 -10.68 -16.99 -1.35
C GLN A 467 -11.44 -16.46 -0.14
N ASN A 468 -10.74 -16.06 0.92
CA ASN A 468 -11.35 -15.43 2.09
C ASN A 468 -12.14 -14.15 1.75
N GLU A 469 -11.72 -13.39 0.73
CA GLU A 469 -12.43 -12.21 0.25
C GLU A 469 -13.71 -12.58 -0.53
N LEU A 470 -13.68 -13.67 -1.30
CA LEU A 470 -14.84 -14.23 -2.01
C LEU A 470 -15.87 -14.81 -1.04
N ASP A 471 -15.44 -15.65 -0.11
CA ASP A 471 -16.31 -16.31 0.88
C ASP A 471 -16.93 -15.30 1.87
N SER A 472 -16.27 -14.16 2.08
CA SER A 472 -16.81 -13.03 2.83
C SER A 472 -17.91 -12.28 2.04
N HIS A 473 -18.96 -12.97 1.62
CA HIS A 473 -20.03 -12.46 0.74
C HIS A 473 -20.72 -11.17 1.22
N SER A 474 -20.62 -10.84 2.51
CA SER A 474 -20.73 -9.45 2.98
C SER A 474 -20.26 -9.38 4.43
N LYS A 475 -19.48 -8.35 4.78
CA LYS A 475 -19.09 -8.11 6.17
C LYS A 475 -20.26 -7.45 6.93
N ILE A 476 -21.42 -8.11 6.98
CA ILE A 476 -22.70 -7.62 7.51
C ILE A 476 -22.50 -7.00 8.89
N ARG A 477 -21.83 -7.71 9.80
CA ARG A 477 -21.51 -7.20 11.14
C ARG A 477 -20.77 -5.86 11.10
N LYS A 478 -19.76 -5.72 10.24
CA LYS A 478 -19.00 -4.45 10.11
C LYS A 478 -19.83 -3.34 9.48
N GLN A 479 -20.72 -3.67 8.55
CA GLN A 479 -21.63 -2.71 7.93
C GLN A 479 -22.65 -2.20 8.95
N VAL A 480 -23.31 -3.10 9.67
CA VAL A 480 -24.29 -2.78 10.71
C VAL A 480 -23.64 -1.99 11.85
N SER A 481 -22.45 -2.40 12.35
CA SER A 481 -21.75 -1.63 13.39
C SER A 481 -21.42 -0.20 12.95
N LYS A 482 -21.03 0.02 11.69
CA LYS A 482 -20.81 1.38 11.18
C LYS A 482 -22.11 2.14 11.02
N LEU A 483 -23.15 1.52 10.46
CA LEU A 483 -24.46 2.17 10.34
C LEU A 483 -25.02 2.60 11.70
N VAL A 484 -24.86 1.78 12.75
CA VAL A 484 -25.26 2.13 14.11
C VAL A 484 -24.42 3.28 14.66
N LEU A 485 -23.09 3.22 14.52
CA LEU A 485 -22.19 4.29 14.98
C LEU A 485 -22.46 5.65 14.33
N PHE A 486 -22.91 5.65 13.08
CA PHE A 486 -23.09 6.85 12.27
C PHE A 486 -24.57 7.13 11.95
N LYS A 487 -25.53 6.47 12.61
CA LYS A 487 -26.97 6.64 12.31
C LYS A 487 -27.47 8.07 12.57
N HIS A 488 -26.74 8.82 13.38
CA HIS A 488 -27.07 10.17 13.85
C HIS A 488 -26.03 11.23 13.42
N GLN A 489 -25.15 10.90 12.47
CA GLN A 489 -24.20 11.82 11.81
C GLN A 489 -24.56 11.91 10.32
#